data_AF-A0A1U9JXF0-F1
#
_entry.id   AF-A0A1U9JXF0-F1
#
_cell.length_a   1.000
_cell.length_b   1.000
_cell.length_c   1.000
_cell.angle_alpha   90.00
_cell.angle_beta   90.00
_cell.angle_gamma   90.00
#
_symmetry.space_group_name_H-M   'P 1'
#
loop_
_entity.id
_entity.type
_entity.pdbx_description
1 polymer ?
#
loop_
_entity_poly.entity_id
_entity_poly.type
_entity_poly.pdbx_seq_one_letter_code
_entity_poly.pdbx_strand_id
1 'polypeptide(L)'
;MSPSQLVLLAQLLQIELSPQLEHELLEANRPPYSIDAQRILTLHKSIKEQYVKHRPTAFRVVVGHHDYDRYPGALVLEVDDEVQLIALTTEKYIPARIKELPEQTGGVYYRGVITQQLVANSIFQEGDSVFFTEDQVNKVL
;
A
#
# COMPACT_ATOMS: atom_id res chain seq x y z
N MET A 1 0.46 8.28 10.65
CA MET A 1 0.01 7.54 11.85
C MET A 1 -0.75 8.52 12.73
N SER A 2 -1.85 8.12 13.36
CA SER A 2 -2.57 9.00 14.31
C SER A 2 -1.94 8.96 15.71
N PRO A 3 -2.17 9.97 16.57
CA PRO A 3 -1.67 9.94 17.95
C PRO A 3 -2.12 8.70 18.75
N SER A 4 -3.37 8.26 18.56
CA SER A 4 -3.88 7.05 19.23
C SER A 4 -3.18 5.78 18.76
N GLN A 5 -2.84 5.69 17.46
CA GLN A 5 -2.05 4.58 16.94
C GLN A 5 -0.64 4.57 17.54
N LEU A 6 -0.01 5.74 17.68
CA LEU A 6 1.31 5.85 18.29
C LEU A 6 1.33 5.32 19.73
N VAL A 7 0.36 5.73 20.55
CA VAL A 7 0.23 5.25 21.94
C VAL A 7 0.10 3.72 21.99
N LEU A 8 -0.77 3.14 21.16
CA LEU A 8 -0.96 1.69 21.10
C LEU A 8 0.32 0.95 20.69
N LEU A 9 1.02 1.45 19.67
CA LEU A 9 2.25 0.82 19.18
C LEU A 9 3.38 0.91 20.20
N ALA A 10 3.52 2.04 20.88
CA ALA A 10 4.49 2.22 21.96
C ALA A 10 4.21 1.27 23.13
N GLN A 11 2.94 1.10 23.52
CA GLN A 11 2.54 0.12 24.54
C GLN A 11 2.88 -1.32 24.13
N LEU A 12 2.59 -1.70 22.87
CA LEU A 12 2.93 -3.03 22.35
C LEU A 12 4.44 -3.31 22.35
N LEU A 13 5.25 -2.28 22.09
CA LEU A 13 6.71 -2.37 22.05
C LEU A 13 7.39 -2.12 23.39
N GLN A 14 6.61 -1.77 24.43
CA GLN A 14 7.10 -1.37 25.76
C GLN A 14 8.09 -0.20 25.69
N ILE A 15 7.79 0.78 24.84
CA ILE A 15 8.58 2.00 24.66
C ILE A 15 7.90 3.15 25.41
N GLU A 16 8.67 3.92 26.18
CA GLU A 16 8.18 5.14 26.80
C GLU A 16 8.12 6.27 25.77
N LEU A 17 6.95 6.92 25.64
CA LEU A 17 6.77 8.04 24.72
C LEU A 17 7.37 9.31 25.31
N SER A 18 8.43 9.80 24.68
CA SER A 18 8.99 11.13 24.96
C SER A 18 8.46 12.17 23.96
N PRO A 19 8.41 13.46 24.34
CA PRO A 19 8.03 14.53 23.40
C PRO A 19 8.89 14.56 22.14
N GLN A 20 10.17 14.20 22.25
CA GLN A 20 11.07 14.09 21.10
C GLN A 20 10.64 12.96 20.16
N LEU A 21 10.31 11.78 20.71
CA LEU A 21 9.86 10.63 19.93
C LEU A 21 8.51 10.89 19.25
N GLU A 22 7.58 11.56 19.93
CA GLU A 22 6.30 11.99 19.34
C GLU A 22 6.51 12.96 18.18
N HIS A 23 7.37 13.96 18.36
CA HIS A 23 7.72 14.93 17.31
C HIS A 23 8.38 14.24 16.11
N GLU A 24 9.32 13.31 16.34
CA GLU A 24 9.93 12.50 15.28
C GLU A 24 8.89 11.74 14.45
N LEU A 25 7.89 11.14 15.10
CA LEU A 25 6.95 10.20 14.47
C LEU A 25 5.69 10.85 13.89
N LEU A 26 5.27 12.00 14.42
CA LEU A 26 4.05 12.69 14.00
C LEU A 26 4.33 13.90 13.11
N GLU A 27 5.46 14.57 13.30
CA GLU A 27 5.74 15.87 12.67
C GLU A 27 6.95 15.83 11.73
N ALA A 28 8.06 15.20 12.14
CA ALA A 28 9.31 15.33 11.42
C ALA A 28 9.28 14.69 10.02
N ASN A 29 8.50 13.62 9.81
CA ASN A 29 8.29 12.91 8.52
C ASN A 29 9.56 12.64 7.69
N ARG A 30 10.76 12.80 8.27
CA ARG A 30 12.04 12.72 7.57
C ARG A 30 13.12 12.17 8.50
N PRO A 31 13.98 11.28 7.98
CA PRO A 31 15.12 10.74 8.71
C PRO A 31 16.17 11.81 9.03
N PRO A 32 17.06 11.56 10.02
CA PRO A 32 17.22 10.29 10.73
C PRO A 32 16.22 10.11 11.89
N TYR A 33 15.70 8.88 12.01
CA TYR A 33 14.84 8.47 13.12
C TYR A 33 15.65 7.78 14.22
N SER A 34 15.28 8.00 15.49
CA SER A 34 15.79 7.22 16.61
C SER A 34 15.49 5.72 16.47
N ILE A 35 16.19 4.86 17.22
CA ILE A 35 15.98 3.40 17.18
C ILE A 35 14.54 3.05 17.55
N ASP A 36 13.98 3.71 18.57
CA ASP A 36 12.60 3.49 19.00
C ASP A 36 11.59 3.98 17.96
N ALA A 37 11.85 5.12 17.31
CA ALA A 37 11.04 5.58 16.19
C ALA A 37 11.05 4.56 15.03
N GLN A 38 12.21 4.01 14.69
CA GLN A 38 12.32 2.97 13.67
C GLN A 38 11.51 1.73 14.03
N ARG A 39 11.60 1.25 15.29
CA ARG A 39 10.83 0.09 15.75
C ARG A 39 9.32 0.31 15.64
N ILE A 40 8.84 1.48 16.06
CA ILE A 40 7.42 1.85 15.96
C ILE A 40 6.99 1.91 14.48
N LEU A 41 7.76 2.56 13.61
CA LEU A 41 7.47 2.65 12.18
C LEU A 41 7.46 1.28 11.50
N THR A 42 8.42 0.41 11.84
CA THR A 42 8.48 -0.97 11.33
C THR A 42 7.26 -1.77 11.77
N LEU A 43 6.88 -1.71 13.05
CA LEU A 43 5.68 -2.40 13.54
C LEU A 43 4.42 -1.85 12.87
N HIS A 44 4.28 -0.53 12.78
CA HIS A 44 3.16 0.11 12.12
C HIS A 44 3.03 -0.36 10.66
N LYS A 45 4.14 -0.35 9.91
CA LYS A 45 4.19 -0.86 8.54
C LYS A 45 3.81 -2.33 8.46
N SER A 46 4.40 -3.18 9.31
CA SER A 46 4.09 -4.61 9.35
C SER A 46 2.60 -4.86 9.61
N ILE A 47 1.99 -4.14 10.54
CA ILE A 47 0.56 -4.25 10.82
C ILE A 47 -0.25 -3.83 9.60
N LYS A 48 0.04 -2.67 8.99
CA LYS A 48 -0.66 -2.20 7.80
C LYS A 48 -0.58 -3.18 6.63
N GLU A 49 0.60 -3.78 6.45
CA GLU A 49 0.80 -4.78 5.40
C GLU A 49 -0.03 -6.05 5.66
N GLN A 50 -0.25 -6.45 6.91
CA GLN A 50 -1.08 -7.62 7.24
C GLN A 50 -2.58 -7.40 6.99
N TYR A 51 -3.10 -6.18 7.18
CA TYR A 51 -4.52 -5.89 7.00
C TYR A 51 -4.84 -5.40 5.59
N VAL A 52 -5.67 -6.15 4.86
CA VAL A 52 -6.08 -5.76 3.51
C VAL A 52 -7.26 -4.80 3.56
N LYS A 53 -7.08 -3.62 2.97
CA LYS A 53 -8.13 -2.64 2.74
C LYS A 53 -8.92 -3.02 1.49
N HIS A 54 -9.91 -3.88 1.66
CA HIS A 54 -10.78 -4.30 0.57
C HIS A 54 -12.02 -3.40 0.45
N ARG A 55 -12.30 -2.93 -0.76
CA ARG A 55 -13.60 -2.34 -1.12
C ARG A 55 -14.04 -2.89 -2.48
N PRO A 56 -15.33 -3.22 -2.64
CA PRO A 56 -15.89 -3.41 -3.97
C PRO A 56 -15.54 -2.20 -4.84
N THR A 57 -15.11 -2.46 -6.08
CA THR A 57 -14.80 -1.43 -7.09
C THR A 57 -13.78 -0.37 -6.65
N ALA A 58 -12.83 -0.71 -5.77
CA ALA A 58 -11.75 0.18 -5.34
C ALA A 58 -10.95 0.78 -6.51
N PHE A 59 -10.73 -0.03 -7.55
CA PHE A 59 -9.89 0.31 -8.70
C PHE A 59 -10.66 0.16 -10.01
N ARG A 60 -10.36 1.03 -10.96
CA ARG A 60 -10.86 0.96 -12.34
C ARG A 60 -10.07 -0.08 -13.11
N VAL A 61 -10.75 -0.76 -14.03
CA VAL A 61 -10.11 -1.50 -15.11
C VAL A 61 -9.34 -0.51 -15.98
N VAL A 62 -8.10 -0.85 -16.30
CA VAL A 62 -7.20 -0.05 -17.14
C VAL A 62 -7.11 -0.75 -18.48
N VAL A 63 -7.61 -0.09 -19.53
CA VAL A 63 -7.48 -0.56 -20.91
C VAL A 63 -6.59 0.44 -21.64
N GLY A 64 -5.38 0.02 -22.02
CA GLY A 64 -4.49 0.81 -22.87
C GLY A 64 -5.07 0.99 -24.28
N HIS A 65 -4.56 1.98 -25.02
CA HIS A 65 -4.98 2.25 -26.40
C HIS A 65 -4.67 1.09 -27.38
N HIS A 66 -3.88 0.11 -26.95
CA HIS A 66 -3.55 -1.11 -27.70
C HIS A 66 -4.08 -2.40 -27.01
N ASP A 67 -4.88 -2.28 -25.95
CA ASP A 67 -5.40 -3.41 -25.15
C ASP A 67 -6.79 -3.91 -25.61
N TYR A 68 -7.17 -3.69 -26.87
CA TYR A 68 -8.48 -4.14 -27.37
C TYR A 68 -8.69 -5.66 -27.23
N ASP A 69 -7.61 -6.44 -27.26
CA ASP A 69 -7.60 -7.91 -27.22
C ASP A 69 -6.70 -8.48 -26.10
N ARG A 70 -6.50 -7.75 -24.98
CA ARG A 70 -5.65 -8.26 -23.90
C ARG A 70 -6.31 -9.48 -23.24
N TYR A 71 -5.82 -10.66 -23.60
CA TYR A 71 -6.28 -11.92 -23.00
C TYR A 71 -6.03 -11.92 -21.48
N PRO A 72 -6.92 -12.52 -20.68
CA PRO A 72 -6.61 -12.82 -19.28
C PRO A 72 -5.28 -13.59 -19.19
N GLY A 73 -4.37 -13.15 -18.33
CA GLY A 73 -3.02 -13.71 -18.18
C GLY A 73 -1.98 -13.14 -19.15
N ALA A 74 -2.30 -12.13 -19.95
CA ALA A 74 -1.34 -11.52 -20.88
C ALA A 74 -0.25 -10.71 -20.18
N LEU A 75 -0.53 -10.18 -18.98
CA LEU A 75 0.45 -9.49 -18.17
C LEU A 75 1.11 -10.45 -17.19
N VAL A 76 2.37 -10.77 -17.46
CA VAL A 76 3.20 -11.50 -16.51
C VAL A 76 3.58 -10.56 -15.38
N LEU A 77 2.98 -10.79 -14.22
CA LEU A 77 3.22 -10.07 -12.98
C LEU A 77 3.97 -10.96 -12.01
N GLU A 78 5.02 -10.43 -11.41
CA GLU A 78 5.85 -11.12 -10.43
C GLU A 78 5.79 -10.43 -9.06
N VAL A 79 6.19 -11.15 -8.02
CA VAL A 79 6.36 -10.55 -6.70
C VAL A 79 7.40 -9.43 -6.79
N ASP A 80 7.13 -8.33 -6.08
CA ASP A 80 7.90 -7.10 -6.07
C ASP A 80 7.88 -6.25 -7.36
N ASP A 81 7.13 -6.65 -8.39
CA ASP A 81 6.82 -5.76 -9.52
C ASP A 81 6.14 -4.47 -9.03
N GLU A 82 6.53 -3.33 -9.62
CA GLU A 82 5.85 -2.06 -9.41
C GLU A 82 4.76 -1.85 -10.48
N VAL A 83 3.55 -1.61 -10.00
CA VAL A 83 2.35 -1.43 -10.83
C VAL A 83 1.64 -0.14 -10.46
N GLN A 84 0.84 0.37 -11.38
CA GLN A 84 -0.03 1.52 -11.16
C GLN A 84 -1.49 1.08 -11.19
N LEU A 85 -2.19 1.34 -10.09
CA LEU A 85 -3.63 1.17 -9.95
C LEU A 85 -4.33 2.51 -10.23
N ILE A 86 -5.54 2.49 -10.78
CA ILE A 86 -6.35 3.73 -10.91
C ILE A 86 -7.46 3.69 -9.87
N ALA A 87 -7.40 4.56 -8.86
CA ALA A 87 -8.47 4.65 -7.87
C ALA A 87 -9.78 5.12 -8.51
N LEU A 88 -10.88 4.41 -8.24
CA LEU A 88 -12.19 4.76 -8.78
C LEU A 88 -12.65 6.15 -8.36
N THR A 89 -12.38 6.53 -7.10
CA THR A 89 -12.88 7.78 -6.51
C THR A 89 -12.15 9.02 -6.99
N THR A 90 -10.87 8.91 -7.34
CA THR A 90 -10.02 10.07 -7.69
C THR A 90 -9.56 10.06 -9.14
N GLU A 91 -9.69 8.92 -9.83
CA GLU A 91 -9.22 8.72 -11.21
C GLU A 91 -7.73 9.05 -11.40
N LYS A 92 -6.95 8.83 -10.34
CA LYS A 92 -5.50 9.06 -10.32
C LYS A 92 -4.78 7.73 -10.13
N TYR A 93 -3.57 7.68 -10.66
CA TYR A 93 -2.66 6.58 -10.44
C TYR A 93 -2.22 6.51 -8.98
N ILE A 94 -2.20 5.28 -8.47
CA ILE A 94 -1.69 4.92 -7.15
C ILE A 94 -0.65 3.82 -7.38
N PRO A 95 0.63 4.10 -7.09
CA PRO A 95 1.66 3.10 -7.25
C PRO A 95 1.54 2.05 -6.14
N ALA A 96 1.70 0.79 -6.52
CA ALA A 96 1.66 -0.36 -5.63
C ALA A 96 2.75 -1.35 -6.01
N ARG A 97 3.22 -2.12 -5.04
CA ARG A 97 4.16 -3.22 -5.23
C ARG A 97 3.48 -4.55 -4.96
N ILE A 98 3.66 -5.51 -5.85
CA ILE A 98 3.07 -6.84 -5.69
C ILE A 98 3.76 -7.56 -4.52
N LYS A 99 2.97 -8.17 -3.65
CA LYS A 99 3.46 -8.98 -2.51
C LYS A 99 3.13 -10.45 -2.63
N GLU A 100 1.94 -10.76 -3.13
CA GLU A 100 1.50 -12.15 -3.28
C GLU A 100 0.79 -12.30 -4.63
N LEU A 101 1.15 -13.36 -5.34
CA LEU A 101 0.45 -13.81 -6.54
C LEU A 101 -0.82 -14.59 -6.13
N PRO A 102 -1.83 -14.70 -7.00
CA PRO A 102 -2.99 -15.53 -6.72
C PRO A 102 -2.60 -16.99 -6.44
N GLU A 103 -3.14 -17.59 -5.38
CA GLU A 103 -2.81 -18.97 -4.96
C GLU A 103 -3.20 -20.05 -5.98
N GLN A 104 -4.08 -19.71 -6.94
CA GLN A 104 -4.48 -20.58 -8.04
C GLN A 104 -4.31 -19.85 -9.37
N THR A 105 -3.92 -20.57 -10.41
CA THR A 105 -4.02 -20.09 -11.79
C THR A 105 -5.50 -19.91 -12.12
N GLY A 106 -6.01 -18.67 -12.03
CA GLY A 106 -7.44 -18.34 -12.08
C GLY A 106 -8.02 -17.77 -10.78
N GLY A 107 -7.23 -17.69 -9.71
CA GLY A 107 -7.51 -16.83 -8.56
C GLY A 107 -7.54 -15.37 -9.01
N VAL A 108 -8.59 -14.64 -8.63
CA VAL A 108 -8.93 -13.36 -9.25
C VAL A 108 -8.00 -12.23 -8.81
N TYR A 109 -7.42 -12.31 -7.59
CA TYR A 109 -6.81 -11.15 -6.95
C TYR A 109 -5.33 -11.34 -6.60
N TYR A 110 -4.52 -10.39 -7.05
CA TYR A 110 -3.17 -10.12 -6.57
C TYR A 110 -3.25 -9.32 -5.27
N ARG A 111 -2.32 -9.57 -4.36
CA ARG A 111 -2.10 -8.68 -3.20
C ARG A 111 -0.94 -7.75 -3.49
N GLY A 112 -1.15 -6.46 -3.28
CA GLY A 112 -0.07 -5.49 -3.30
C GLY A 112 -0.14 -4.50 -2.16
N VAL A 113 0.93 -3.73 -2.00
CA VAL A 113 1.09 -2.70 -0.98
C VAL A 113 1.29 -1.36 -1.67
N ILE A 114 0.52 -0.35 -1.28
CA ILE A 114 0.66 1.01 -1.82
C ILE A 114 2.04 1.56 -1.44
N THR A 115 2.83 1.99 -2.43
CA THR A 115 4.20 2.47 -2.21
C THR A 115 4.29 3.96 -2.01
N GLN A 116 3.28 4.71 -2.44
CA GLN A 116 3.26 6.16 -2.29
C GLN A 116 1.83 6.71 -2.30
N GLN A 117 1.56 7.67 -1.42
CA GLN A 117 0.32 8.45 -1.47
C GLN A 117 0.49 9.68 -2.37
N LEU A 118 0.12 9.55 -3.65
CA LEU A 118 0.17 10.66 -4.62
C LEU A 118 -1.05 11.60 -4.55
N VAL A 119 -2.09 11.21 -3.82
CA VAL A 119 -3.37 11.92 -3.80
C VAL A 119 -3.79 12.19 -2.36
N ALA A 120 -3.81 13.47 -1.98
CA ALA A 120 -4.05 13.90 -0.60
C ALA A 120 -5.38 13.38 -0.02
N ASN A 121 -6.43 13.34 -0.84
CA ASN A 121 -7.78 12.91 -0.43
C ASN A 121 -8.06 11.43 -0.76
N SER A 122 -7.04 10.66 -1.14
CA SER A 122 -7.20 9.22 -1.33
C SER A 122 -7.45 8.55 0.02
N ILE A 123 -8.37 7.58 0.02
CA ILE A 123 -8.53 6.70 1.16
C ILE A 123 -7.32 5.77 1.32
N PHE A 124 -6.57 5.50 0.25
CA PHE A 124 -5.41 4.63 0.27
C PHE A 124 -4.17 5.43 0.66
N GLN A 125 -3.44 4.90 1.64
CA GLN A 125 -2.21 5.48 2.14
C GLN A 125 -1.03 4.57 1.85
N GLU A 126 0.18 5.14 1.83
CA GLU A 126 1.41 4.36 1.76
C GLU A 126 1.45 3.27 2.85
N GLY A 127 1.80 2.06 2.45
CA GLY A 127 1.82 0.86 3.30
C GLY A 127 0.48 0.15 3.43
N ASP A 128 -0.63 0.67 2.88
CA ASP A 128 -1.91 -0.06 2.86
C ASP A 128 -1.79 -1.29 1.94
N SER A 129 -2.18 -2.46 2.43
CA SER A 129 -2.37 -3.65 1.58
C SER A 129 -3.72 -3.60 0.86
N VAL A 130 -3.73 -3.99 -0.41
CA VAL A 130 -4.90 -3.98 -1.29
C VAL A 130 -4.96 -5.24 -2.15
N PHE A 131 -6.17 -5.64 -2.54
CA PHE A 131 -6.42 -6.65 -3.56
C PHE A 131 -6.83 -5.98 -4.87
N PHE A 132 -6.30 -6.47 -5.98
CA PHE A 132 -6.65 -6.02 -7.32
C PHE A 132 -6.50 -7.15 -8.33
N THR A 133 -7.09 -6.98 -9.49
CA THR A 133 -7.05 -7.93 -10.60
C THR A 133 -6.05 -7.48 -11.67
N GLU A 134 -5.64 -8.39 -12.55
CA GLU A 134 -4.66 -8.09 -13.61
C GLU A 134 -5.09 -6.95 -14.55
N ASP A 135 -6.38 -6.85 -14.83
CA ASP A 135 -6.99 -5.83 -15.68
C ASP A 135 -7.12 -4.46 -14.97
N GLN A 136 -6.84 -4.38 -13.66
CA GLN A 136 -6.85 -3.14 -12.88
C GLN A 136 -5.48 -2.48 -12.77
N VAL A 137 -4.44 -3.07 -13.37
CA VAL A 137 -3.08 -2.55 -13.31
C VAL A 137 -2.53 -2.12 -14.66
N ASN A 138 -1.75 -1.05 -14.61
CA ASN A 138 -0.75 -0.73 -15.63
C ASN A 138 0.64 -1.12 -15.11
N LYS A 139 1.39 -1.93 -15.88
CA LYS A 139 2.78 -2.28 -15.53
C LYS A 139 3.69 -1.14 -15.95
N VAL A 140 4.50 -0.65 -15.02
CA VAL A 140 5.55 0.33 -15.34
C VAL A 140 6.75 -0.48 -15.80
N LEU A 141 7.17 -0.29 -17.05
CA LEU A 141 8.37 -0.91 -17.63
C LEU A 141 9.65 -0.23 -17.16
#